data_AF-A0A9D8LFW4-F1
#
_entry.id   AF-A0A9D8LFW4-F1
#
_cell.length_a   1.000
_cell.length_b   1.000
_cell.length_c   1.000
_cell.angle_alpha   90.00
_cell.angle_beta   90.00
_cell.angle_gamma   90.00
#
_symmetry.space_group_name_H-M   'P 1'
#
loop_
_entity.id
_entity.type
_entity.pdbx_description
1 polymer ?
#
loop_
_entity_poly.entity_id
_entity_poly.type
_entity_poly.pdbx_seq_one_letter_code
_entity_poly.pdbx_strand_id
1 'polypeptide(L)' 'MSDLERGERLQIMLSAEELRAVENWRFEKRMPSRAAAVRELLRRGLLAEGFTAAGEGVRSGSFGVVDKSGANDSLDKDEA' A
#
# COMPACT_ATOMS: atom_id res chain seq x y z
N MET A 1 -10.61 31.64 -8.46
CA MET A 1 -11.43 30.89 -7.49
C MET A 1 -11.12 29.42 -7.67
N SER A 2 -10.00 28.96 -7.11
CA SER A 2 -9.67 27.54 -7.10
C SER A 2 -10.36 26.94 -5.90
N ASP A 3 -11.54 26.38 -6.14
CA ASP A 3 -12.15 25.40 -5.25
C ASP A 3 -11.15 24.24 -5.18
N LEU A 4 -10.26 24.32 -4.20
CA LEU A 4 -9.35 23.23 -3.85
C LEU A 4 -10.27 22.09 -3.44
N GLU A 5 -10.61 21.23 -4.40
CA GLU A 5 -11.45 20.04 -4.22
C GLU A 5 -11.15 19.48 -2.84
N ARG A 6 -12.14 19.60 -1.94
CA ARG A 6 -11.96 19.30 -0.53
C ARG A 6 -11.81 17.80 -0.42
N GLY A 7 -10.57 17.33 -0.55
CA GLY A 7 -10.28 15.91 -0.58
C GLY A 7 -10.84 15.21 0.66
N GLU A 8 -11.48 14.07 0.45
CA GLU A 8 -11.96 13.23 1.53
C GLU A 8 -10.79 12.60 2.29
N ARG A 9 -10.89 12.55 3.62
CA ARG A 9 -9.87 11.93 4.47
C ARG A 9 -10.20 10.46 4.67
N LEU A 10 -9.43 9.59 4.02
CA LEU A 10 -9.48 8.15 4.26
C LEU A 10 -8.47 7.76 5.35
N GLN A 11 -8.93 7.07 6.39
CA GLN A 11 -8.07 6.36 7.34
C GLN A 11 -7.93 4.91 6.90
N ILE A 12 -6.70 4.41 6.83
CA ILE A 12 -6.41 3.01 6.52
C ILE A 12 -5.47 2.45 7.58
N MET A 13 -5.67 1.19 7.93
CA MET A 13 -4.78 0.46 8.82
C MET A 13 -3.70 -0.23 7.98
N LEU A 14 -2.44 -0.01 8.34
CA LEU A 14 -1.29 -0.65 7.73
C LEU A 14 -0.46 -1.28 8.85
N SER A 15 0.15 -2.42 8.54
CA SER A 15 1.23 -2.95 9.38
C SER A 15 2.43 -2.00 9.37
N ALA A 16 3.33 -2.16 10.35
CA ALA A 16 4.55 -1.37 10.42
C ALA A 16 5.43 -1.54 9.16
N GLU A 17 5.41 -2.72 8.56
CA GLU A 17 6.17 -3.02 7.35
C GLU A 17 5.58 -2.32 6.12
N GLU A 18 4.27 -2.38 5.94
CA GLU A 18 3.59 -1.69 4.84
C GLU A 18 3.74 -0.18 4.94
N LEU A 19 3.67 0.38 6.15
CA LEU A 19 3.93 1.81 6.36
C LEU A 19 5.35 2.17 5.92
N ARG A 20 6.36 1.37 6.28
CA ARG A 20 7.74 1.58 5.84
C ARG A 20 7.89 1.46 4.33
N ALA A 21 7.24 0.49 3.70
CA ALA A 21 7.27 0.33 2.24
C ALA A 21 6.75 1.59 1.52
N VAL A 22 5.62 2.14 1.99
CA VAL A 22 5.06 3.40 1.46
C VAL A 22 6.02 4.57 1.67
N GLU A 23 6.68 4.65 2.83
CA GLU A 23 7.64 5.71 3.11
C GLU A 23 8.91 5.61 2.26
N ASN A 24 9.50 4.42 2.13
CA ASN A 24 10.67 4.19 1.28
C ASN A 24 10.36 4.59 -0.16
N TRP A 25 9.23 4.11 -0.70
CA TRP A 25 8.80 4.46 -2.04
C TRP A 25 8.57 5.98 -2.22
N ARG A 26 7.99 6.65 -1.21
CA ARG A 26 7.84 8.11 -1.20
C ARG A 26 9.21 8.80 -1.34
N PHE A 27 10.21 8.38 -0.57
CA PHE A 27 11.56 8.96 -0.64
C PHE A 27 12.23 8.68 -1.99
N GLU A 28 12.18 7.45 -2.48
CA GLU A 28 12.73 7.05 -3.78
C GLU A 28 12.14 7.85 -4.95
N LYS A 29 10.82 8.06 -4.94
CA LYS A 29 10.11 8.84 -5.96
C LYS A 29 10.06 10.34 -5.66
N ARG A 30 10.74 10.79 -4.61
CA ARG A 30 10.82 12.21 -4.17
C ARG A 30 9.44 12.85 -4.00
N MET A 31 8.49 12.08 -3.48
CA MET A 31 7.12 12.53 -3.28
C MET A 31 7.03 13.49 -2.08
N PRO A 32 6.36 14.64 -2.22
CA PRO A 32 6.42 15.71 -1.22
C PRO A 32 5.75 15.33 0.10
N SER A 33 4.73 14.47 0.07
CA SER A 33 4.00 14.02 1.27
C SER A 33 3.56 12.56 1.15
N ARG A 34 3.22 11.95 2.29
CA ARG A 34 2.64 10.60 2.33
C ARG A 34 1.33 10.53 1.54
N ALA A 35 0.46 11.53 1.66
CA ALA A 35 -0.78 11.61 0.90
C ALA A 35 -0.53 11.69 -0.62
N ALA A 36 0.50 12.43 -1.05
CA ALA A 36 0.89 12.46 -2.45
C ALA A 36 1.36 11.09 -2.93
N ALA A 37 2.16 10.39 -2.12
CA ALA A 37 2.62 9.04 -2.45
C ALA A 37 1.46 8.03 -2.56
N VAL A 38 0.55 8.02 -1.58
CA VAL A 38 -0.62 7.13 -1.60
C VAL A 38 -1.51 7.40 -2.82
N ARG A 39 -1.77 8.68 -3.16
CA ARG A 39 -2.55 9.00 -4.37
C ARG A 39 -1.88 8.56 -5.66
N GLU A 40 -0.56 8.69 -5.74
CA GLU A 40 0.20 8.24 -6.90
C GLU A 40 0.18 6.71 -7.03
N LEU A 41 0.34 5.99 -5.92
CA LEU A 41 0.21 4.53 -5.89
C LEU A 41 -1.19 4.08 -6.30
N LEU A 42 -2.24 4.72 -5.79
CA LEU A 42 -3.63 4.44 -6.20
C LEU A 42 -3.82 4.69 -7.69
N ARG A 43 -3.34 5.81 -8.23
CA ARG A 43 -3.45 6.11 -9.66
C ARG A 43 -2.73 5.06 -10.51
N ARG A 44 -1.52 4.65 -10.12
CA ARG A 44 -0.76 3.59 -10.80
C ARG A 44 -1.46 2.24 -10.72
N GLY A 45 -2.04 1.90 -9.57
CA GLY A 45 -2.82 0.68 -9.40
C GLY A 45 -4.06 0.65 -10.27
N LEU A 46 -4.78 1.77 -10.38
CA LEU A 46 -5.97 1.88 -11.25
C LEU A 46 -5.63 1.85 -12.75
N LEU A 47 -4.45 2.35 -13.13
CA LEU A 47 -3.97 2.34 -14.51
C LEU A 47 -3.25 1.03 -14.88
N ALA A 48 -2.89 0.19 -13.91
CA ALA A 48 -2.26 -1.09 -14.18
C ALA A 48 -3.30 -2.03 -14.79
N GLU A 49 -3.12 -2.38 -16.06
CA GLU A 49 -3.90 -3.44 -16.71
C GLU A 49 -3.74 -4.74 -15.90
N GLY A 50 -4.87 -5.37 -15.54
CA GLY A 50 -4.85 -6.62 -14.76
C GLY A 50 -5.33 -6.51 -13.31
N PHE A 51 -5.87 -5.37 -12.86
CA PHE A 51 -6.74 -5.35 -11.69
C PHE A 51 -8.05 -6.06 -12.05
N THR A 52 -8.07 -7.40 -12.02
CA THR A 52 -9.33 -8.12 -11.89
C THR A 52 -9.95 -7.62 -10.59
N ALA A 53 -11.08 -6.90 -10.67
CA ALA A 53 -11.90 -6.63 -9.50
C ALA A 53 -11.94 -7.94 -8.70
N ALA A 54 -11.40 -7.92 -7.49
CA ALA A 54 -11.11 -9.14 -6.77
C ALA A 54 -12.37 -10.00 -6.77
N GLY A 55 -12.25 -11.27 -7.17
CA GLY A 55 -13.40 -12.16 -7.31
C GLY A 55 -14.25 -12.15 -6.04
N GLU A 56 -15.56 -12.39 -6.18
CA GLU A 56 -16.45 -12.45 -5.02
C GLU A 56 -15.86 -13.35 -3.92
N GLY A 57 -15.75 -12.82 -2.70
CA GLY A 57 -15.24 -13.56 -1.54
C GLY A 57 -13.75 -13.37 -1.20
N VAL A 58 -13.01 -12.54 -1.93
CA VAL A 58 -11.62 -12.21 -1.54
C VAL A 58 -11.63 -11.39 -0.24
N ARG A 59 -10.98 -11.92 0.81
CA ARG A 59 -10.93 -11.28 2.13
C ARG A 59 -10.07 -10.02 2.09
N SER A 60 -10.48 -8.97 2.80
CA SER A 60 -9.69 -7.73 2.91
C SER A 60 -8.24 -7.96 3.37
N GLY A 61 -8.00 -9.00 4.19
CA GLY A 61 -6.66 -9.36 4.66
C GLY A 61 -5.74 -10.03 3.63
N SER A 62 -6.19 -10.31 2.41
CA SER A 62 -5.30 -10.75 1.32
C SER A 62 -4.72 -9.59 0.51
N PHE A 63 -5.25 -8.37 0.68
CA PHE A 63 -4.64 -7.17 0.11
C PHE A 63 -3.56 -6.64 1.05
N GLY A 64 -2.44 -6.21 0.47
CA GLY A 64 -1.33 -5.63 1.22
C GLY A 64 -0.39 -4.88 0.30
N VAL A 65 0.47 -4.04 0.88
CA VAL A 65 1.50 -3.30 0.13
C VAL A 65 2.76 -4.15 -0.04
N VAL A 66 2.97 -5.12 0.84
CA VAL A 66 4.09 -6.06 0.81
C VAL A 66 3.59 -7.48 0.60
N ASP A 67 4.37 -8.30 -0.10
CA ASP A 67 4.06 -9.71 -0.30
C ASP A 67 4.30 -10.47 1.02
N LYS A 68 3.32 -11.30 1.44
CA LYS A 68 3.48 -12.16 2.63
C LYS A 68 4.58 -13.20 2.46
N SER A 69 5.05 -13.42 1.24
CA SER A 69 6.18 -14.30 0.93
C SER A 69 7.49 -13.83 1.57
N GLY A 70 7.63 -12.53 1.92
CA GLY A 70 8.80 -12.01 2.63
C GLY A 70 8.76 -12.16 4.16
N ALA A 71 7.62 -12.55 4.73
CA ALA A 71 7.43 -12.64 6.19
C ALA A 71 7.79 -14.02 6.78
N ASN A 72 8.07 -15.02 5.95
CA ASN A 72 8.30 -16.40 6.41
C ASN A 72 9.78 -16.81 6.48
N ASP A 73 10.73 -15.90 6.25
CA ASP A 73 12.18 -16.21 6.28
C ASP A 73 12.86 -15.86 7.63
N SER A 74 12.08 -15.62 8.69
CA SER A 74 12.65 -15.30 10.02
C SER A 74 12.02 -16.02 11.21
N LEU A 75 11.24 -17.09 10.96
CA LEU A 75 10.62 -17.91 12.01
C LEU A 75 10.77 -19.40 11.71
N ASP A 76 12.01 -19.90 11.61
CA ASP A 76 12.34 -21.31 11.90
C ASP A 76 13.86 -21.52 11.82
N LYS A 77 14.57 -21.23 12.92
CA LYS A 77 15.89 -21.75 13.29
C LYS A 77 16.24 -21.16 14.64
N ASP A 78 15.75 -21.80 15.70
CA ASP A 78 16.44 -21.96 16.99
C ASP A 78 15.45 -22.52 18.04
N GLU A 79 14.92 -23.72 17.79
CA GLU A 79 14.40 -24.57 18.87
C GLU A 79 14.49 -26.06 18.47
N ALA A 80 15.65 -26.67 18.73
CA ALA A 80 15.89 -28.07 19.12
C ALA A 80 17.39 -28.40 19.12
#